data_AF-A0A9W4T9C9-F1
#
_entry.id   AF-A0A9W4T9C9-F1
#
_cell.length_a   1.000
_cell.length_b   1.000
_cell.length_c   1.000
_cell.angle_alpha   90.00
_cell.angle_beta   90.00
_cell.angle_gamma   90.00
#
_symmetry.space_group_name_H-M   'P 1'
#
loop_
_entity.id
_entity.type
_entity.pdbx_description
1 polymer ?
#
loop_
_entity_poly.entity_id
_entity_poly.type
_entity_poly.pdbx_seq_one_letter_code
_entity_poly.pdbx_strand_id
1 'polypeptide(L)'
;MFPFNEQNAKKQAFVDKAKAEREQREKQRIKQKEEQKLSNSAIIIQKFFRKHLNKKQNLKNLRNSWDIDTGFSIDCNKSNDNSGNITQKRSTEILLLAKLLFGFFNPKQEPLDNVRFSHLCKLILSTTPNPSHKGDQPNKIVVPFHFLLINERYGNSTLNLMKKILWQCVERIIGHVDPENSQTNSLYLSGTEIRLLIHFLNPVNYVIKGNLPNSPNLTNSITTLLSQKLIIFHNFLSQKGFYILIGSGMSLRVNSLLTLKSRAMKVKLSTDDEKKLNSTNLWILACIKCCLFLLDSNVEGGHSQTSTEQLVQHYSEKNKLIMFIIHIMSTPCLISSLDDSCLDMLRKWNIPTKIIETMSDNDSLLQILNGLTGNDAIFLMGNIVGLFSKSDLIGLSLSETPSKTKENTSIRIHDFIEIITSLLQHCHKFVSSKKSNTHYQYHPIFKWYAGKHDSNIPNSHFTLVITQLEYLWEKLFILKAFDHILNFKSTIKNQ
;
A
#
# COMPACT_ATOMS: atom_id res chain seq x y z
N MET A 1 -31.22 17.68 -99.49
CA MET A 1 -30.53 16.80 -98.52
C MET A 1 -29.27 17.52 -98.07
N PHE A 2 -29.30 18.19 -96.91
CA PHE A 2 -28.17 19.00 -96.44
C PHE A 2 -27.08 18.11 -95.82
N PRO A 3 -25.82 18.17 -96.29
CA PRO A 3 -24.70 17.45 -95.69
C PRO A 3 -24.14 18.28 -94.51
N PHE A 4 -24.99 18.59 -93.52
CA PHE A 4 -24.58 19.39 -92.35
C PHE A 4 -24.19 18.54 -91.13
N ASN A 5 -24.21 17.21 -91.26
CA ASN A 5 -24.11 16.31 -90.10
C ASN A 5 -22.71 15.72 -89.86
N GLU A 6 -21.85 15.60 -90.88
CA GLU A 6 -20.55 14.94 -90.72
C GLU A 6 -19.47 15.81 -90.06
N GLN A 7 -19.41 17.10 -90.36
CA GLN A 7 -18.38 17.98 -89.78
C GLN A 7 -18.63 18.26 -88.29
N ASN A 8 -19.90 18.39 -87.89
CA ASN A 8 -20.28 18.53 -86.50
C ASN A 8 -20.11 17.21 -85.72
N ALA A 9 -20.44 16.07 -86.34
CA ALA A 9 -20.16 14.75 -85.75
C ALA A 9 -18.65 14.49 -85.57
N LYS A 10 -17.80 14.89 -86.54
CA LYS A 10 -16.33 14.77 -86.43
C LYS A 10 -15.74 15.69 -85.36
N LYS A 11 -16.25 16.93 -85.22
CA LYS A 11 -15.85 17.83 -84.13
C LYS A 11 -16.30 17.32 -82.77
N GLN A 12 -17.53 16.83 -82.65
CA GLN A 12 -18.06 16.24 -81.41
C GLN A 12 -17.28 14.98 -81.02
N ALA A 13 -17.01 14.08 -81.97
CA ALA A 13 -16.18 12.89 -81.74
C ALA A 13 -14.75 13.24 -81.34
N PHE A 14 -14.17 14.33 -81.86
CA PHE A 14 -12.86 14.82 -81.43
C PHE A 14 -12.88 15.36 -80.01
N VAL A 15 -13.91 16.13 -79.64
CA VAL A 15 -14.09 16.66 -78.28
C VAL A 15 -14.33 15.52 -77.28
N ASP A 16 -15.16 14.55 -77.64
CA ASP A 16 -15.45 13.38 -76.80
C ASP A 16 -14.23 12.46 -76.67
N LYS A 17 -13.43 12.30 -77.73
CA LYS A 17 -12.14 11.60 -77.67
C LYS A 17 -11.14 12.34 -76.78
N ALA A 18 -11.05 13.67 -76.89
CA ALA A 18 -10.18 14.48 -76.04
C ALA A 18 -10.63 14.48 -74.57
N LYS A 19 -11.94 14.43 -74.31
CA LYS A 19 -12.52 14.32 -72.96
C LYS A 19 -12.26 12.94 -72.37
N ALA A 20 -12.49 11.87 -73.13
CA ALA A 20 -12.17 10.49 -72.72
C ALA A 20 -10.67 10.31 -72.43
N GLU A 21 -9.79 10.91 -73.24
CA GLU A 21 -8.35 10.87 -73.02
C GLU A 21 -7.92 11.65 -71.77
N ARG A 22 -8.57 12.80 -71.47
CA ARG A 22 -8.36 13.52 -70.21
C ARG A 22 -8.83 12.72 -69.01
N GLU A 23 -10.00 12.10 -69.08
CA GLU A 23 -10.53 11.24 -68.01
C GLU A 23 -9.65 10.01 -67.79
N GLN A 24 -9.11 9.39 -68.85
CA GLN A 24 -8.15 8.30 -68.72
C GLN A 24 -6.84 8.74 -68.07
N ARG A 25 -6.32 9.92 -68.43
CA ARG A 25 -5.13 10.50 -67.76
C ARG A 25 -5.39 10.84 -66.30
N GLU A 26 -6.58 11.30 -65.96
CA GLU A 26 -6.96 11.59 -64.59
C GLU A 26 -7.13 10.30 -63.76
N LYS A 27 -7.78 9.28 -64.31
CA LYS A 27 -7.87 7.94 -63.69
C LYS A 27 -6.49 7.32 -63.47
N GLN A 28 -5.56 7.44 -64.43
CA GLN A 28 -4.18 6.98 -64.26
C GLN A 28 -3.44 7.76 -63.17
N ARG A 29 -3.60 9.08 -63.10
CA ARG A 29 -3.01 9.90 -62.03
C ARG A 29 -3.57 9.55 -60.65
N ILE A 30 -4.88 9.30 -60.54
CA ILE A 30 -5.50 8.88 -59.28
C ILE A 30 -4.96 7.51 -58.86
N LYS A 31 -4.93 6.53 -59.78
CA LYS A 31 -4.39 5.20 -59.51
C LYS A 31 -2.91 5.24 -59.09
N GLN A 32 -2.08 6.03 -59.78
CA GLN A 32 -0.68 6.22 -59.38
C GLN A 32 -0.54 6.89 -58.02
N LYS A 33 -1.37 7.90 -57.70
CA LYS A 33 -1.39 8.52 -56.37
C LYS A 33 -1.83 7.53 -55.29
N GLU A 34 -2.79 6.66 -55.57
CA GLU A 34 -3.23 5.60 -54.64
C GLU A 34 -2.14 4.55 -54.42
N GLU A 35 -1.49 4.07 -55.48
CA GLU A 35 -0.37 3.14 -55.39
C GLU A 35 0.81 3.75 -54.62
N GLN A 36 1.12 5.04 -54.84
CA GLN A 36 2.13 5.76 -54.07
C GLN A 36 1.72 5.89 -52.60
N LYS A 37 0.45 6.20 -52.29
CA LYS A 37 -0.06 6.23 -50.91
C LYS A 37 0.05 4.87 -50.23
N LEU A 38 -0.27 3.78 -50.94
CA LEU A 38 -0.16 2.42 -50.43
C LEU A 38 1.30 2.03 -50.18
N SER A 39 2.20 2.33 -51.12
CA SER A 39 3.63 2.08 -50.98
C SER A 39 4.24 2.87 -49.81
N ASN A 40 3.92 4.17 -49.71
CA ASN A 40 4.35 5.00 -48.58
C ASN A 40 3.82 4.49 -47.24
N SER A 41 2.56 4.06 -47.20
CA SER A 41 1.96 3.45 -46.01
C SER A 41 2.67 2.15 -45.62
N ALA A 42 2.98 1.28 -46.59
CA ALA A 42 3.73 0.06 -46.37
C ALA A 42 5.14 0.32 -45.82
N ILE A 43 5.86 1.32 -46.36
CA ILE A 43 7.19 1.73 -45.86
C ILE A 43 7.09 2.21 -44.41
N ILE A 44 6.08 3.02 -44.09
CA ILE A 44 5.85 3.51 -42.72
C ILE A 44 5.60 2.32 -41.79
N ILE A 45 4.68 1.42 -42.14
CA ILE A 45 4.35 0.23 -41.35
C ILE A 45 5.60 -0.63 -41.13
N GLN A 46 6.37 -0.93 -42.19
CA GLN A 46 7.59 -1.73 -42.10
C GLN A 46 8.65 -1.06 -41.20
N LYS A 47 8.82 0.26 -41.28
CA LYS A 47 9.74 1.01 -40.43
C LYS A 47 9.35 0.91 -38.96
N PHE A 48 8.06 1.10 -38.65
CA PHE A 48 7.56 0.95 -37.28
C PHE A 48 7.69 -0.49 -36.76
N PHE A 49 7.39 -1.48 -37.60
CA PHE A 49 7.51 -2.89 -37.26
C PHE A 49 8.96 -3.30 -36.98
N ARG A 50 9.92 -2.92 -37.85
CA ARG A 50 11.36 -3.16 -37.61
C ARG A 50 11.86 -2.47 -36.34
N LYS A 51 11.43 -1.22 -36.09
CA LYS A 51 11.78 -0.51 -34.85
C LYS A 51 11.23 -1.24 -33.61
N HIS A 52 10.00 -1.75 -33.69
CA HIS A 52 9.39 -2.52 -32.61
C HIS A 52 10.16 -3.83 -32.35
N LEU A 53 10.49 -4.59 -33.40
CA LEU A 53 11.28 -5.83 -33.28
C LEU A 53 12.66 -5.56 -32.68
N ASN A 54 13.37 -4.53 -33.16
CA ASN A 54 14.67 -4.14 -32.62
C ASN A 54 14.57 -3.75 -31.14
N LYS A 55 13.52 -3.01 -30.75
CA LYS A 55 13.29 -2.68 -29.34
C LYS A 55 13.06 -3.93 -28.50
N LYS A 56 12.25 -4.88 -28.99
CA LYS A 56 11.99 -6.16 -28.29
C LYS A 56 13.27 -6.97 -28.13
N GLN A 57 14.09 -7.08 -29.17
CA GLN A 57 15.38 -7.78 -29.12
C GLN A 57 16.36 -7.11 -28.17
N ASN A 58 16.47 -5.77 -28.21
CA ASN A 58 17.33 -5.03 -27.30
C ASN A 58 16.92 -5.22 -25.84
N LEU A 59 15.62 -5.19 -25.53
CA LEU A 59 15.12 -5.46 -24.17
C LEU A 59 15.46 -6.89 -23.72
N LYS A 60 15.39 -7.88 -24.62
CA LYS A 60 15.80 -9.26 -24.32
C LYS A 60 17.31 -9.35 -24.04
N ASN A 61 18.12 -8.67 -24.84
CA ASN A 61 19.57 -8.62 -24.64
C ASN A 61 19.93 -7.95 -23.31
N LEU A 62 19.25 -6.86 -22.93
CA LEU A 62 19.44 -6.19 -21.64
C LEU A 62 19.06 -7.08 -20.46
N ARG A 63 17.96 -7.84 -20.57
CA ARG A 63 17.58 -8.85 -19.56
C ARG A 63 18.66 -9.91 -19.39
N ASN A 64 19.16 -10.46 -20.49
CA ASN A 64 20.21 -11.47 -20.46
C ASN A 64 21.51 -10.92 -19.86
N SER A 65 21.90 -9.70 -20.21
CA SER A 65 23.06 -9.03 -19.61
C SER A 65 22.88 -8.89 -18.10
N TRP A 66 21.70 -8.44 -17.66
CA TRP A 66 21.40 -8.31 -16.23
C TRP A 66 21.44 -9.67 -15.51
N ASP A 67 20.90 -10.73 -16.12
CA ASP A 67 20.90 -12.07 -15.55
C ASP A 67 22.33 -12.58 -15.34
N ILE A 68 23.20 -12.40 -16.34
CA ILE A 68 24.64 -12.75 -16.26
C ILE A 68 25.33 -11.92 -15.17
N ASP A 69 25.15 -10.60 -15.20
CA ASP A 69 25.84 -9.69 -14.28
C ASP A 69 25.41 -9.93 -12.83
N THR A 70 24.17 -10.32 -12.58
CA THR A 70 23.63 -10.60 -11.24
C THR A 70 23.80 -12.04 -10.77
N GLY A 71 24.30 -12.94 -11.63
CA GLY A 71 24.34 -14.37 -11.36
C GLY A 71 22.94 -14.97 -11.17
N PHE A 72 21.92 -14.35 -11.77
CA PHE A 72 20.54 -14.80 -11.65
C PHE A 72 20.32 -16.06 -12.50
N SER A 73 19.81 -17.13 -11.87
CA SER A 73 19.31 -18.33 -12.56
C SER A 73 17.87 -18.62 -12.17
N ILE A 74 17.09 -19.14 -13.11
CA ILE A 74 15.66 -19.45 -12.96
C ILE A 74 15.44 -20.49 -11.84
N ASP A 75 16.41 -21.37 -11.61
CA ASP A 75 16.34 -22.43 -10.61
C ASP A 75 16.58 -21.96 -9.17
N CYS A 76 17.10 -20.74 -8.97
CA CYS A 76 17.39 -20.16 -7.64
C CYS A 76 16.16 -19.88 -6.75
N ASN A 77 14.95 -20.07 -7.28
CA ASN A 77 13.69 -19.83 -6.57
C ASN A 77 12.88 -21.10 -6.26
N LYS A 78 13.26 -22.27 -6.78
CA LYS A 78 12.57 -23.54 -6.49
C LYS A 78 13.10 -24.24 -5.23
N SER A 79 14.34 -23.96 -4.85
CA SER A 79 14.88 -24.35 -3.55
C SER A 79 14.53 -23.28 -2.52
N ASN A 80 13.83 -23.66 -1.45
CA ASN A 80 13.71 -22.86 -0.22
C ASN A 80 15.07 -22.66 0.50
N ASP A 81 16.14 -23.19 -0.08
CA ASP A 81 17.51 -22.96 0.36
C ASP A 81 17.90 -21.51 0.10
N ASN A 82 17.98 -20.75 1.19
CA ASN A 82 18.57 -19.41 1.26
C ASN A 82 20.10 -19.43 0.97
N SER A 83 20.66 -20.50 0.39
CA SER A 83 22.09 -20.74 0.17
C SER A 83 22.49 -20.78 -1.31
N GLY A 84 21.67 -20.27 -2.22
CA GLY A 84 22.17 -19.90 -3.54
C GLY A 84 23.25 -18.84 -3.35
N ASN A 85 24.50 -19.14 -3.70
CA ASN A 85 25.67 -18.26 -3.55
C ASN A 85 25.40 -16.88 -4.15
N ILE A 86 24.86 -15.95 -3.36
CA ILE A 86 24.70 -14.56 -3.77
C ILE A 86 26.10 -13.99 -3.83
N THR A 87 26.61 -13.78 -5.05
CA THR A 87 27.88 -13.09 -5.24
C THR A 87 27.80 -11.72 -4.59
N GLN A 88 28.58 -11.51 -3.53
CA GLN A 88 28.52 -10.28 -2.75
C GLN A 88 29.01 -9.10 -3.58
N LYS A 89 28.07 -8.25 -4.01
CA LYS A 89 28.33 -7.06 -4.84
C LYS A 89 28.46 -5.80 -4.01
N ARG A 90 29.19 -4.82 -4.52
CA ARG A 90 29.30 -3.50 -3.88
C ARG A 90 27.99 -2.73 -4.04
N SER A 91 27.65 -1.87 -3.07
CA SER A 91 26.42 -1.07 -3.09
C SER A 91 26.31 -0.19 -4.35
N THR A 92 27.43 0.33 -4.86
CA THR A 92 27.47 1.11 -6.11
C THR A 92 27.16 0.27 -7.36
N GLU A 93 27.59 -1.00 -7.39
CA GLU A 93 27.25 -1.94 -8.46
C GLU A 93 25.77 -2.30 -8.40
N ILE A 94 25.23 -2.54 -7.20
CA ILE A 94 23.81 -2.80 -6.99
C ILE A 94 22.97 -1.59 -7.45
N LEU A 95 23.44 -0.36 -7.24
CA LEU A 95 22.77 0.84 -7.75
C LEU A 95 22.68 0.84 -9.28
N LEU A 96 23.74 0.46 -9.98
CA LEU A 96 23.74 0.36 -11.45
C LEU A 96 22.81 -0.75 -11.94
N LEU A 97 22.86 -1.92 -11.31
CA LEU A 97 21.99 -3.06 -11.61
C LEU A 97 20.52 -2.75 -11.37
N ALA A 98 20.20 -2.01 -10.30
CA ALA A 98 18.86 -1.55 -10.02
C ALA A 98 18.38 -0.55 -11.09
N LYS A 99 19.22 0.42 -11.49
CA LYS A 99 18.89 1.35 -12.58
C LYS A 99 18.62 0.60 -13.89
N LEU A 100 19.47 -0.38 -14.21
CA LEU A 100 19.34 -1.20 -15.41
C LEU A 100 18.04 -2.02 -15.39
N LEU A 101 17.72 -2.69 -14.27
CA LEU A 101 16.47 -3.45 -14.12
C LEU A 101 15.27 -2.54 -14.40
N PHE A 102 15.18 -1.39 -13.71
CA PHE A 102 14.08 -0.44 -13.91
C PHE A 102 14.07 0.24 -15.30
N GLY A 103 15.14 0.09 -16.10
CA GLY A 103 15.17 0.53 -17.49
C GLY A 103 14.38 -0.39 -18.44
N PHE A 104 14.25 -1.68 -18.12
CA PHE A 104 13.47 -2.64 -18.91
C PHE A 104 12.32 -3.31 -18.15
N PHE A 105 12.18 -3.03 -16.85
CA PHE A 105 11.21 -3.66 -15.96
C PHE A 105 9.77 -3.48 -16.47
N ASN A 106 9.16 -4.57 -16.89
CA ASN A 106 7.76 -4.59 -17.30
C ASN A 106 7.10 -5.92 -16.93
N PRO A 107 6.63 -6.07 -15.68
CA PRO A 107 6.09 -7.33 -15.18
C PRO A 107 4.80 -7.76 -15.89
N LYS A 108 4.08 -6.83 -16.54
CA LYS A 108 2.86 -7.14 -17.31
C LYS A 108 3.18 -7.88 -18.62
N GLN A 109 4.32 -7.58 -19.23
CA GLN A 109 4.75 -8.24 -20.47
C GLN A 109 5.63 -9.45 -20.20
N GLU A 110 6.47 -9.39 -19.17
CA GLU A 110 7.44 -10.43 -18.84
C GLU A 110 7.36 -10.78 -17.34
N PRO A 111 6.68 -11.86 -16.94
CA PRO A 111 6.48 -12.20 -15.53
C PRO A 111 7.79 -12.55 -14.80
N LEU A 112 8.84 -12.96 -15.53
CA LEU A 112 10.18 -13.17 -14.98
C LEU A 112 10.81 -11.89 -14.42
N ASP A 113 10.39 -10.70 -14.87
CA ASP A 113 10.88 -9.44 -14.31
C ASP A 113 10.52 -9.29 -12.82
N ASN A 114 9.38 -9.86 -12.39
CA ASN A 114 9.07 -9.98 -10.98
C ASN A 114 10.13 -10.85 -10.27
N VAL A 115 10.44 -12.02 -10.81
CA VAL A 115 11.46 -12.87 -10.20
C VAL A 115 12.83 -12.17 -10.09
N ARG A 116 13.24 -11.44 -11.14
CA ARG A 116 14.45 -10.59 -11.13
C ARG A 116 14.40 -9.50 -10.06
N PHE A 117 13.25 -8.85 -9.88
CA PHE A 117 13.07 -7.86 -8.82
C PHE A 117 13.20 -8.47 -7.42
N SER A 118 12.69 -9.68 -7.20
CA SER A 118 12.87 -10.40 -5.93
C SER A 118 14.35 -10.68 -5.68
N HIS A 119 15.11 -11.06 -6.71
CA HIS A 119 16.57 -11.22 -6.64
C HIS A 119 17.29 -9.90 -6.34
N LEU A 120 16.87 -8.78 -6.96
CA LEU A 120 17.40 -7.46 -6.64
C LEU A 120 17.18 -7.11 -5.15
N CYS A 121 16.00 -7.41 -4.61
CA CYS A 121 15.72 -7.20 -3.18
C CYS A 121 16.67 -8.04 -2.30
N LYS A 122 17.00 -9.28 -2.70
CA LYS A 122 17.99 -10.13 -1.99
C LYS A 122 19.38 -9.50 -2.04
N LEU A 123 19.80 -8.99 -3.19
CA LEU A 123 21.09 -8.28 -3.35
C LEU A 123 21.17 -7.05 -2.45
N ILE A 124 20.13 -6.22 -2.41
CA ILE A 124 20.11 -5.04 -1.52
C ILE A 124 20.19 -5.47 -0.06
N LEU A 125 19.41 -6.46 0.37
CA LEU A 125 19.46 -6.99 1.74
C LEU A 125 20.79 -7.67 2.10
N SER A 126 21.56 -8.17 1.13
CA SER A 126 22.91 -8.72 1.42
C SER A 126 23.93 -7.65 1.80
N THR A 127 23.64 -6.36 1.55
CA THR A 127 24.50 -5.25 1.98
C THR A 127 24.30 -4.86 3.43
N THR A 128 23.27 -5.41 4.08
CA THR A 128 22.95 -5.10 5.47
C THR A 128 23.67 -6.02 6.43
N PRO A 129 24.31 -5.48 7.49
CA PRO A 129 24.99 -6.29 8.49
C PRO A 129 23.94 -7.10 9.26
N ASN A 130 23.94 -8.42 9.06
CA ASN A 130 23.15 -9.34 9.86
C ASN A 130 23.79 -9.48 11.24
N PRO A 131 23.07 -9.23 12.35
CA PRO A 131 23.60 -9.41 13.70
C PRO A 131 23.88 -10.89 14.06
N SER A 132 23.48 -11.85 13.22
CA SER A 132 23.59 -13.29 13.45
C SER A 132 24.90 -13.94 12.96
N HIS A 133 25.76 -13.26 12.20
CA HIS A 133 27.07 -13.80 11.82
C HIS A 133 28.14 -13.40 12.84
N LYS A 134 28.03 -13.96 14.05
CA LYS A 134 29.17 -14.11 14.97
C LYS A 134 29.90 -15.39 14.57
N GLY A 135 30.75 -15.32 13.55
CA GLY A 135 31.52 -16.47 13.08
C GLY A 135 32.51 -16.10 11.99
N ASP A 136 33.73 -15.80 12.41
CA ASP A 136 35.01 -16.10 11.75
C ASP A 136 35.12 -15.92 10.23
N GLN A 137 34.92 -14.70 9.72
CA GLN A 137 35.70 -14.22 8.57
C GLN A 137 36.20 -12.80 8.76
N PRO A 138 37.46 -12.50 8.37
CA PRO A 138 38.06 -11.19 8.59
C PRO A 138 37.34 -10.12 7.75
N ASN A 139 36.74 -9.15 8.46
CA ASN A 139 36.38 -7.78 8.08
C ASN A 139 36.49 -7.38 6.60
N LYS A 140 35.52 -7.80 5.78
CA LYS A 140 35.17 -7.02 4.58
C LYS A 140 34.17 -5.98 5.01
N ILE A 141 34.55 -4.69 5.00
CA ILE A 141 33.64 -3.59 5.33
C ILE A 141 32.53 -3.55 4.27
N VAL A 142 31.36 -4.07 4.62
CA VAL A 142 30.16 -3.98 3.78
C VAL A 142 29.46 -2.68 4.10
N VAL A 143 29.47 -1.75 3.14
CA VAL A 143 28.75 -0.48 3.26
C VAL A 143 27.27 -0.71 2.94
N PRO A 144 26.33 -0.52 3.89
CA PRO A 144 24.92 -0.76 3.63
C PRO A 144 24.37 0.13 2.51
N PHE A 145 23.44 -0.41 1.73
CA PHE A 145 22.93 0.29 0.54
C PHE A 145 22.36 1.69 0.85
N HIS A 146 21.70 1.88 2.00
CA HIS A 146 21.13 3.18 2.38
C HIS A 146 22.17 4.27 2.63
N PHE A 147 23.45 3.94 2.87
CA PHE A 147 24.52 4.95 2.99
C PHE A 147 24.81 5.68 1.67
N LEU A 148 24.43 5.10 0.53
CA LEU A 148 24.50 5.79 -0.77
C LEU A 148 23.62 7.04 -0.82
N LEU A 149 22.63 7.18 0.07
CA LEU A 149 21.76 8.35 0.16
C LEU A 149 22.50 9.61 0.65
N ILE A 150 23.61 9.44 1.35
CA ILE A 150 24.44 10.55 1.86
C ILE A 150 25.45 11.03 0.81
N ASN A 151 25.85 10.14 -0.11
CA ASN A 151 26.90 10.45 -1.08
C ASN A 151 26.44 11.51 -2.08
N GLU A 152 27.17 12.62 -2.22
CA GLU A 152 26.84 13.72 -3.13
C GLU A 152 26.64 13.29 -4.59
N ARG A 153 27.41 12.31 -5.06
CA ARG A 153 27.37 11.84 -6.46
C ARG A 153 26.14 10.97 -6.74
N TYR A 154 25.70 10.19 -5.76
CA TYR A 154 24.70 9.15 -5.95
C TYR A 154 23.39 9.41 -5.19
N GLY A 155 23.35 10.35 -4.25
CA GLY A 155 22.25 10.53 -3.30
C GLY A 155 20.91 10.74 -3.97
N ASN A 156 20.81 11.69 -4.90
CA ASN A 156 19.56 11.97 -5.63
C ASN A 156 19.12 10.82 -6.54
N SER A 157 20.08 10.20 -7.24
CA SER A 157 19.81 9.01 -8.06
C SER A 157 19.28 7.85 -7.22
N THR A 158 19.91 7.60 -6.07
CA THR A 158 19.58 6.52 -5.14
C THR A 158 18.22 6.78 -4.51
N LEU A 159 17.94 8.03 -4.09
CA LEU A 159 16.65 8.43 -3.52
C LEU A 159 15.50 8.14 -4.49
N ASN A 160 15.62 8.58 -5.75
CA ASN A 160 14.59 8.38 -6.76
C ASN A 160 14.40 6.90 -7.11
N LEU A 161 15.49 6.13 -7.16
CA LEU A 161 15.43 4.69 -7.40
C LEU A 161 14.81 3.95 -6.23
N MET A 162 15.16 4.31 -4.99
CA MET A 162 14.58 3.71 -3.78
C MET A 162 13.10 3.98 -3.67
N LYS A 163 12.62 5.17 -4.03
CA LYS A 163 11.17 5.44 -4.13
C LYS A 163 10.47 4.45 -5.06
N LYS A 164 11.05 4.16 -6.24
CA LYS A 164 10.52 3.17 -7.19
C LYS A 164 10.58 1.74 -6.63
N ILE A 165 11.70 1.35 -6.03
CA ILE A 165 11.87 0.02 -5.41
C ILE A 165 10.86 -0.20 -4.29
N LEU A 166 10.75 0.75 -3.35
CA LEU A 166 9.83 0.64 -2.21
C LEU A 166 8.39 0.55 -2.71
N TRP A 167 7.99 1.39 -3.65
CA TRP A 167 6.65 1.32 -4.21
C TRP A 167 6.37 -0.02 -4.91
N GLN A 168 7.33 -0.52 -5.70
CA GLN A 168 7.20 -1.82 -6.35
C GLN A 168 7.09 -2.97 -5.33
N CYS A 169 7.76 -2.86 -4.18
CA CYS A 169 7.57 -3.81 -3.08
C CYS A 169 6.12 -3.78 -2.58
N VAL A 170 5.53 -2.60 -2.38
CA VAL A 170 4.14 -2.45 -1.91
C VAL A 170 3.16 -3.10 -2.90
N GLU A 171 3.26 -2.79 -4.20
CA GLU A 171 2.38 -3.39 -5.22
C GLU A 171 2.47 -4.92 -5.24
N ARG A 172 3.67 -5.47 -5.04
CA ARG A 172 3.89 -6.91 -5.05
C ARG A 172 3.44 -7.63 -3.79
N ILE A 173 3.62 -7.00 -2.63
CA ILE A 173 3.22 -7.56 -1.34
C ILE A 173 1.71 -7.81 -1.32
N ILE A 174 0.95 -6.92 -1.96
CA ILE A 174 -0.51 -6.99 -2.03
C ILE A 174 -0.96 -8.01 -3.07
N GLY A 175 -0.20 -8.16 -4.16
CA GLY A 175 -0.51 -8.98 -5.31
C GLY A 175 -1.29 -8.15 -6.33
N HIS A 176 -0.93 -8.25 -7.61
CA HIS A 176 -1.66 -7.56 -8.68
C HIS A 176 -3.10 -8.08 -8.65
N VAL A 177 -4.03 -7.24 -8.20
CA VAL A 177 -5.47 -7.46 -8.39
C VAL A 177 -5.71 -7.12 -9.86
N ASP A 178 -5.62 -8.11 -10.74
CA ASP A 178 -6.27 -7.97 -12.04
C ASP A 178 -7.77 -8.13 -11.79
N PRO A 179 -8.59 -7.08 -12.03
CA PRO A 179 -10.03 -7.13 -11.75
C PRO A 179 -10.78 -8.18 -12.59
N GLU A 180 -10.15 -8.73 -13.63
CA GLU A 180 -10.79 -9.68 -14.56
C GLU A 180 -10.48 -11.16 -14.26
N ASN A 181 -9.46 -11.49 -13.45
CA ASN A 181 -9.04 -12.88 -13.19
C ASN A 181 -8.97 -13.18 -11.68
N SER A 182 -10.13 -13.47 -11.10
CA SER A 182 -10.33 -13.70 -9.66
C SER A 182 -9.90 -15.09 -9.15
N GLN A 183 -9.22 -15.93 -9.93
CA GLN A 183 -9.09 -17.36 -9.58
C GLN A 183 -7.70 -17.92 -9.23
N THR A 184 -6.54 -17.33 -9.55
CA THR A 184 -5.27 -18.06 -9.29
C THR A 184 -4.02 -17.22 -9.03
N ASN A 185 -4.10 -16.02 -8.46
CA ASN A 185 -2.88 -15.39 -7.96
C ASN A 185 -2.56 -15.95 -6.57
N SER A 186 -1.60 -16.89 -6.53
CA SER A 186 -1.03 -17.42 -5.29
C SER A 186 -0.69 -16.25 -4.37
N LEU A 187 -1.32 -16.20 -3.19
CA LEU A 187 -1.12 -15.13 -2.23
C LEU A 187 0.39 -14.95 -2.02
N TYR A 188 0.87 -13.73 -2.24
CA TYR A 188 2.24 -13.38 -1.90
C TYR A 188 2.34 -13.32 -0.37
N LEU A 189 2.72 -14.45 0.24
CA LEU A 189 2.64 -14.69 1.68
C LEU A 189 3.97 -14.44 2.39
N SER A 190 5.09 -14.73 1.74
CA SER A 190 6.43 -14.54 2.29
C SER A 190 7.40 -14.23 1.16
N GLY A 191 7.99 -13.06 1.15
CA GLY A 191 9.03 -12.80 0.16
C GLY A 191 9.94 -11.66 0.52
N THR A 192 11.00 -11.52 -0.26
CA THR A 192 12.14 -10.66 0.08
C THR A 192 11.74 -9.18 0.10
N GLU A 193 10.69 -8.84 -0.63
CA GLU A 193 10.11 -7.51 -0.79
C GLU A 193 9.51 -6.98 0.54
N ILE A 194 8.82 -7.82 1.32
CA ILE A 194 8.28 -7.37 2.63
C ILE A 194 9.42 -7.18 3.63
N ARG A 195 10.46 -8.02 3.57
CA ARG A 195 11.67 -7.87 4.40
C ARG A 195 12.42 -6.58 4.04
N LEU A 196 12.57 -6.29 2.75
CA LEU A 196 13.15 -5.04 2.27
C LEU A 196 12.34 -3.84 2.75
N LEU A 197 11.02 -3.89 2.62
CA LEU A 197 10.13 -2.82 3.05
C LEU A 197 10.25 -2.57 4.56
N ILE A 198 10.19 -3.62 5.39
CA ILE A 198 10.41 -3.52 6.85
C ILE A 198 11.78 -2.91 7.15
N HIS A 199 12.83 -3.34 6.45
CA HIS A 199 14.18 -2.86 6.69
C HIS A 199 14.31 -1.34 6.41
N PHE A 200 13.85 -0.88 5.25
CA PHE A 200 13.99 0.52 4.86
C PHE A 200 12.96 1.47 5.49
N LEU A 201 11.90 0.94 6.11
CA LEU A 201 10.95 1.77 6.85
C LEU A 201 11.29 1.90 8.33
N ASN A 202 12.07 0.97 8.89
CA ASN A 202 12.40 0.97 10.32
C ASN A 202 13.38 2.10 10.68
N PRO A 203 12.99 3.07 11.53
CA PRO A 203 13.88 4.16 11.95
C PRO A 203 15.18 3.70 12.59
N VAL A 204 15.14 2.58 13.33
CA VAL A 204 16.29 2.03 14.04
C VAL A 204 17.45 1.69 13.10
N ASN A 205 17.17 1.35 11.84
CA ASN A 205 18.20 0.99 10.87
C ASN A 205 18.98 2.20 10.33
N TYR A 206 18.53 3.42 10.59
CA TYR A 206 19.16 4.67 10.17
C TYR A 206 19.99 5.31 11.28
N VAL A 207 19.98 4.73 12.48
CA VAL A 207 20.77 5.17 13.64
C VAL A 207 22.13 4.49 13.64
N ILE A 208 23.21 5.27 13.49
CA ILE A 208 24.57 4.75 13.55
C ILE A 208 24.97 4.58 15.02
N LYS A 209 25.08 3.33 15.47
CA LYS A 209 25.57 3.01 16.82
C LYS A 209 27.09 2.91 16.81
N GLY A 210 27.76 3.83 17.49
CA GLY A 210 29.21 3.81 17.70
C GLY A 210 29.79 5.22 17.74
N ASN A 211 30.57 5.51 18.79
CA ASN A 211 31.37 6.72 18.82
C ASN A 211 32.54 6.53 17.86
N LEU A 212 32.57 7.26 16.74
CA LEU A 212 33.85 7.46 16.06
C LEU A 212 34.76 8.15 17.09
N PRO A 213 35.94 7.59 17.41
CA PRO A 213 36.76 8.07 18.54
C PRO A 213 37.15 9.56 18.46
N ASN A 214 36.97 10.21 17.29
CA ASN A 214 37.37 11.60 17.07
C ASN A 214 36.25 12.55 16.58
N SER A 215 34.96 12.14 16.48
CA SER A 215 33.88 13.10 16.11
C SER A 215 32.46 12.61 16.42
N PRO A 216 31.95 12.79 17.65
CA PRO A 216 30.55 12.48 17.98
C PRO A 216 29.55 13.38 17.24
N ASN A 217 29.97 14.58 16.84
CA ASN A 217 29.13 15.50 16.06
C ASN A 217 28.83 14.97 14.66
N LEU A 218 29.81 14.32 14.01
CA LEU A 218 29.63 13.80 12.65
C LEU A 218 28.68 12.59 12.60
N THR A 219 28.74 11.69 13.58
CA THR A 219 27.82 10.53 13.67
C THR A 219 26.37 10.98 13.86
N ASN A 220 26.17 12.03 14.66
CA ASN A 220 24.85 12.63 14.86
C ASN A 220 24.37 13.31 13.57
N SER A 221 25.21 14.11 12.89
CA SER A 221 24.85 14.75 11.62
C SER A 221 24.47 13.74 10.53
N ILE A 222 25.20 12.63 10.43
CA ILE A 222 24.89 11.57 9.45
C ILE A 222 23.56 10.88 9.78
N THR A 223 23.33 10.57 11.06
CA THR A 223 22.07 9.96 11.53
C THR A 223 20.87 10.88 11.26
N THR A 224 21.01 12.19 11.49
CA THR A 224 19.98 13.18 11.18
C THR A 224 19.70 13.23 9.67
N LEU A 225 20.73 13.28 8.83
CA LEU A 225 20.57 13.30 7.38
C LEU A 225 19.87 12.04 6.85
N LEU A 226 20.26 10.88 7.37
CA LEU A 226 19.65 9.59 7.04
C LEU A 226 18.17 9.53 7.46
N SER A 227 17.87 10.00 8.68
CA SER A 227 16.50 10.12 9.19
C SER A 227 15.65 11.08 8.36
N GLN A 228 16.20 12.20 7.88
CA GLN A 228 15.51 13.09 6.93
C GLN A 228 15.17 12.36 5.62
N LYS A 229 16.06 11.51 5.10
CA LYS A 229 15.75 10.70 3.91
C LYS A 229 14.65 9.67 4.18
N LEU A 230 14.61 9.09 5.38
CA LEU A 230 13.53 8.20 5.79
C LEU A 230 12.17 8.91 5.78
N ILE A 231 12.08 10.12 6.33
CA ILE A 231 10.85 10.94 6.31
C ILE A 231 10.40 11.19 4.86
N ILE A 232 11.33 11.46 3.94
CA ILE A 232 11.02 11.60 2.51
C ILE A 232 10.40 10.32 1.93
N PHE A 233 10.88 9.14 2.32
CA PHE A 233 10.29 7.87 1.89
C PHE A 233 8.89 7.66 2.47
N HIS A 234 8.71 7.90 3.77
CA HIS A 234 7.40 7.79 4.43
C HIS A 234 6.36 8.71 3.77
N ASN A 235 6.72 9.97 3.53
CA ASN A 235 5.84 10.95 2.90
C ASN A 235 5.51 10.57 1.46
N PHE A 236 6.51 10.12 0.69
CA PHE A 236 6.29 9.63 -0.68
C PHE A 236 5.31 8.45 -0.72
N LEU A 237 5.50 7.44 0.15
CA LEU A 237 4.63 6.28 0.20
C LEU A 237 3.21 6.66 0.63
N SER A 238 3.07 7.52 1.64
CA SER A 238 1.77 8.01 2.10
C SER A 238 1.03 8.75 0.99
N GLN A 239 1.70 9.68 0.29
CA GLN A 239 1.11 10.45 -0.81
C GLN A 239 0.71 9.57 -1.99
N LYS A 240 1.47 8.50 -2.26
CA LYS A 240 1.19 7.60 -3.39
C LYS A 240 0.10 6.55 -3.09
N GLY A 241 -0.49 6.59 -1.89
CA GLY A 241 -1.62 5.73 -1.51
C GLY A 241 -1.23 4.42 -0.81
N PHE A 242 -0.14 4.42 -0.03
CA PHE A 242 0.30 3.23 0.71
C PHE A 242 -0.80 2.60 1.59
N TYR A 243 -1.47 3.39 2.43
CA TYR A 243 -2.52 2.87 3.32
C TYR A 243 -3.73 2.32 2.55
N ILE A 244 -4.12 2.97 1.44
CA ILE A 244 -5.21 2.52 0.57
C ILE A 244 -4.91 1.13 0.03
N LEU A 245 -3.72 0.96 -0.55
CA LEU A 245 -3.35 -0.30 -1.17
C LEU A 245 -3.24 -1.40 -0.10
N ILE A 246 -2.54 -1.15 1.01
CA ILE A 246 -2.39 -2.13 2.09
C ILE A 246 -3.76 -2.51 2.68
N GLY A 247 -4.64 -1.55 2.92
CA GLY A 247 -6.02 -1.80 3.40
C GLY A 247 -6.80 -2.72 2.48
N SER A 248 -6.75 -2.46 1.16
CA SER A 248 -7.39 -3.35 0.17
C SER A 248 -6.79 -4.77 0.20
N GLY A 249 -5.48 -4.90 0.34
CA GLY A 249 -4.78 -6.18 0.45
C GLY A 249 -5.09 -6.93 1.75
N MET A 250 -5.26 -6.20 2.86
CA MET A 250 -5.69 -6.74 4.15
C MET A 250 -7.13 -7.25 4.09
N SER A 251 -8.06 -6.49 3.52
CA SER A 251 -9.47 -6.90 3.39
C SER A 251 -9.62 -8.27 2.71
N LEU A 252 -8.91 -8.49 1.59
CA LEU A 252 -8.89 -9.78 0.90
C LEU A 252 -8.35 -10.92 1.76
N ARG A 253 -7.30 -10.66 2.54
CA ARG A 253 -6.62 -11.66 3.37
C ARG A 253 -7.35 -11.95 4.67
N VAL A 254 -7.97 -10.96 5.30
CA VAL A 254 -8.77 -11.14 6.52
C VAL A 254 -9.96 -12.06 6.23
N ASN A 255 -10.62 -11.92 5.08
CA ASN A 255 -11.67 -12.85 4.68
C ASN A 255 -11.15 -14.30 4.57
N SER A 256 -10.01 -14.51 3.89
CA SER A 256 -9.36 -15.83 3.83
C SER A 256 -8.94 -16.34 5.21
N LEU A 257 -8.54 -15.45 6.11
CA LEU A 257 -8.09 -15.80 7.45
C LEU A 257 -9.27 -16.24 8.34
N LEU A 258 -10.37 -15.50 8.34
CA LEU A 258 -11.57 -15.82 9.12
C LEU A 258 -12.23 -17.12 8.65
N THR A 259 -12.25 -17.37 7.35
CA THR A 259 -12.73 -18.66 6.79
C THR A 259 -11.83 -19.83 7.19
N LEU A 260 -10.51 -19.64 7.26
CA LEU A 260 -9.59 -20.67 7.78
C LEU A 260 -9.76 -20.88 9.29
N LYS A 261 -9.84 -19.81 10.09
CA LYS A 261 -10.04 -19.90 11.55
C LYS A 261 -11.35 -20.59 11.92
N SER A 262 -12.45 -20.24 11.25
CA SER A 262 -13.76 -20.86 11.49
C SER A 262 -13.78 -22.35 11.11
N ARG A 263 -13.05 -22.76 10.07
CA ARG A 263 -12.85 -24.18 9.74
C ARG A 263 -12.00 -24.89 10.78
N ALA A 264 -10.91 -24.27 11.24
CA ALA A 264 -10.03 -24.81 12.27
C ALA A 264 -10.74 -25.11 13.59
N MET A 265 -11.75 -24.30 13.95
CA MET A 265 -12.57 -24.54 15.15
C MET A 265 -13.49 -25.76 15.01
N LYS A 266 -13.87 -26.14 13.78
CA LYS A 266 -14.80 -27.24 13.52
C LYS A 266 -14.09 -28.56 13.20
N VAL A 267 -12.96 -28.48 12.49
CA VAL A 267 -12.22 -29.63 11.96
C VAL A 267 -10.72 -29.34 12.01
N LYS A 268 -9.91 -30.36 12.29
CA LYS A 268 -8.45 -30.26 12.18
C LYS A 268 -8.07 -29.86 10.76
N LEU A 269 -7.34 -28.75 10.62
CA LEU A 269 -6.90 -28.26 9.30
C LEU A 269 -5.89 -29.22 8.66
N SER A 270 -5.86 -29.20 7.32
CA SER A 270 -4.77 -29.80 6.57
C SER A 270 -3.46 -29.07 6.86
N THR A 271 -2.31 -29.75 6.68
CA THR A 271 -0.98 -29.14 6.87
C THR A 271 -0.75 -27.93 5.99
N ASP A 272 -1.38 -27.88 4.81
CA ASP A 272 -1.24 -26.77 3.87
C ASP A 272 -2.13 -25.58 4.25
N ASP A 273 -3.34 -25.83 4.74
CA ASP A 273 -4.21 -24.78 5.28
C ASP A 273 -3.60 -24.15 6.55
N GLU A 274 -2.94 -24.94 7.39
CA GLU A 274 -2.24 -24.44 8.59
C GLU A 274 -1.04 -23.55 8.21
N LYS A 275 -0.24 -23.97 7.22
CA LYS A 275 0.84 -23.13 6.66
C LYS A 275 0.28 -21.83 6.07
N LYS A 276 -0.84 -21.91 5.35
CA LYS A 276 -1.52 -20.73 4.77
C LYS A 276 -2.03 -19.78 5.87
N LEU A 277 -2.61 -20.32 6.95
CA LEU A 277 -3.06 -19.55 8.11
C LEU A 277 -1.89 -18.81 8.76
N ASN A 278 -0.82 -19.52 9.10
CA ASN A 278 0.36 -18.96 9.77
C ASN A 278 1.06 -17.91 8.91
N SER A 279 1.25 -18.19 7.62
CA SER A 279 1.87 -17.23 6.70
C SER A 279 1.00 -16.00 6.44
N THR A 280 -0.33 -16.14 6.46
CA THR A 280 -1.25 -14.99 6.38
C THR A 280 -1.16 -14.12 7.63
N ASN A 281 -1.08 -14.71 8.84
CA ASN A 281 -0.87 -13.97 10.08
C ASN A 281 0.46 -13.20 10.07
N LEU A 282 1.56 -13.85 9.67
CA LEU A 282 2.87 -13.21 9.55
C LEU A 282 2.86 -12.05 8.55
N TRP A 283 2.13 -12.20 7.43
CA TRP A 283 1.95 -11.13 6.45
C TRP A 283 1.19 -9.94 7.06
N ILE A 284 0.09 -10.18 7.77
CA ILE A 284 -0.70 -9.11 8.42
C ILE A 284 0.16 -8.38 9.45
N LEU A 285 0.86 -9.13 10.30
CA LEU A 285 1.80 -8.59 11.29
C LEU A 285 2.86 -7.68 10.64
N ALA A 286 3.46 -8.15 9.54
CA ALA A 286 4.46 -7.41 8.78
C ALA A 286 3.89 -6.14 8.15
N CYS A 287 2.70 -6.20 7.56
CA CYS A 287 2.03 -5.02 6.98
C CYS A 287 1.62 -4.01 8.04
N ILE A 288 1.07 -4.45 9.18
CA ILE A 288 0.78 -3.57 10.33
C ILE A 288 2.07 -2.89 10.77
N LYS A 289 3.16 -3.64 10.94
CA LYS A 289 4.46 -3.08 11.31
C LYS A 289 4.95 -2.00 10.34
N CYS A 290 4.79 -2.22 9.02
CA CYS A 290 5.11 -1.20 8.02
C CYS A 290 4.21 0.04 8.15
N CYS A 291 2.90 -0.13 8.36
CA CYS A 291 1.98 0.98 8.62
C CYS A 291 2.40 1.79 9.85
N LEU A 292 2.75 1.11 10.94
CA LEU A 292 3.19 1.77 12.18
C LEU A 292 4.49 2.54 11.98
N PHE A 293 5.46 2.00 11.26
CA PHE A 293 6.70 2.74 10.96
C PHE A 293 6.47 4.06 10.23
N LEU A 294 5.45 4.17 9.37
CA LEU A 294 5.13 5.44 8.72
C LEU A 294 4.53 6.47 9.69
N LEU A 295 3.93 6.01 10.79
CA LEU A 295 3.40 6.86 11.86
C LEU A 295 4.48 7.34 12.83
N ASP A 296 5.58 6.58 12.99
CA ASP A 296 6.73 7.03 13.78
C ASP A 296 7.53 8.07 13.01
N SER A 297 7.41 9.33 13.41
CA SER A 297 8.34 10.36 12.96
C SER A 297 9.12 10.95 14.14
N ASN A 298 9.15 10.26 15.29
CA ASN A 298 9.94 10.62 16.46
C ASN A 298 11.43 10.38 16.18
N VAL A 299 12.01 11.22 15.32
CA VAL A 299 13.44 11.44 15.28
C VAL A 299 13.73 12.38 16.43
N GLU A 300 14.04 11.82 17.60
CA GLU A 300 14.67 12.57 18.70
C GLU A 300 16.00 13.14 18.19
N GLY A 301 16.00 14.39 17.71
CA GLY A 301 17.21 14.98 17.14
C GLY A 301 17.04 16.39 16.59
N GLY A 302 17.16 17.40 17.47
CA GLY A 302 17.64 18.74 17.13
C GLY A 302 16.72 19.89 17.55
N HIS A 303 17.14 20.64 18.58
CA HIS A 303 16.54 21.89 19.09
C HIS A 303 16.57 23.08 18.10
N SER A 304 16.46 22.85 16.79
CA SER A 304 16.55 23.88 15.77
C SER A 304 15.61 23.60 14.60
N GLN A 305 14.34 23.30 14.89
CA GLN A 305 13.28 23.37 13.89
C GLN A 305 12.54 24.70 14.09
N THR A 306 12.30 25.42 13.00
CA THR A 306 11.47 26.62 13.05
C THR A 306 10.03 26.24 13.39
N SER A 307 9.28 27.11 14.09
CA SER A 307 7.91 26.83 14.54
C SER A 307 6.99 26.38 13.40
N THR A 308 7.25 26.85 12.18
CA THR A 308 6.50 26.48 10.97
C THR A 308 6.78 25.04 10.51
N GLU A 309 8.02 24.56 10.60
CA GLU A 309 8.38 23.19 10.19
C GLU A 309 7.81 22.13 11.15
N GLN A 310 7.78 22.45 12.45
CA GLN A 310 7.14 21.61 13.46
C GLN A 310 5.64 21.45 13.21
N LEU A 311 4.95 22.55 12.86
CA LEU A 311 3.52 22.52 12.53
C LEU A 311 3.23 21.70 11.26
N VAL A 312 4.05 21.85 10.22
CA VAL A 312 3.91 21.08 8.97
C VAL A 312 4.15 19.59 9.22
N GLN A 313 5.13 19.24 10.06
CA GLN A 313 5.41 17.86 10.43
C GLN A 313 4.25 17.25 11.24
N HIS A 314 3.76 17.96 12.26
CA HIS A 314 2.62 17.54 13.06
C HIS A 314 1.35 17.34 12.21
N TYR A 315 1.06 18.26 11.28
CA TYR A 315 -0.06 18.12 10.35
C TYR A 315 0.10 16.89 9.43
N SER A 316 1.33 16.62 8.98
CA SER A 316 1.62 15.44 8.18
C SER A 316 1.40 14.14 8.96
N GLU A 317 1.84 14.07 10.21
CA GLU A 317 1.65 12.90 11.09
C GLU A 317 0.17 12.64 11.36
N LYS A 318 -0.58 13.69 11.71
CA LYS A 318 -2.03 13.63 11.91
C LYS A 318 -2.74 13.11 10.66
N ASN A 319 -2.38 13.60 9.48
CA ASN A 319 -2.95 13.12 8.22
C ASN A 319 -2.60 11.64 7.93
N LYS A 320 -1.38 11.18 8.25
CA LYS A 320 -1.01 9.76 8.12
C LYS A 320 -1.85 8.87 9.04
N LEU A 321 -2.13 9.31 10.27
CA LEU A 321 -2.98 8.58 11.20
C LEU A 321 -4.44 8.56 10.73
N ILE A 322 -4.95 9.66 10.19
CA ILE A 322 -6.27 9.70 9.54
C ILE A 322 -6.35 8.68 8.39
N MET A 323 -5.34 8.62 7.52
CA MET A 323 -5.29 7.62 6.44
C MET A 323 -5.19 6.18 6.96
N PHE A 324 -4.49 5.96 8.08
CA PHE A 324 -4.46 4.66 8.76
C PHE A 324 -5.85 4.29 9.31
N ILE A 325 -6.57 5.23 9.93
CA ILE A 325 -7.93 5.02 10.44
C ILE A 325 -8.89 4.68 9.29
N ILE A 326 -8.89 5.49 8.22
CA ILE A 326 -9.82 5.36 7.09
C ILE A 326 -9.58 4.07 6.30
N HIS A 327 -8.33 3.62 6.12
CA HIS A 327 -8.04 2.50 5.20
C HIS A 327 -7.57 1.21 5.88
N ILE A 328 -6.93 1.28 7.05
CA ILE A 328 -6.47 0.10 7.77
C ILE A 328 -7.51 -0.29 8.83
N MET A 329 -7.86 0.62 9.74
CA MET A 329 -8.78 0.31 10.85
C MET A 329 -10.23 0.08 10.41
N SER A 330 -10.64 0.54 9.23
CA SER A 330 -11.93 0.22 8.62
C SER A 330 -11.96 -1.16 7.93
N THR A 331 -10.82 -1.86 7.84
CA THR A 331 -10.76 -3.19 7.20
C THR A 331 -11.71 -4.15 7.91
N PRO A 332 -12.59 -4.87 7.19
CA PRO A 332 -13.61 -5.70 7.81
C PRO A 332 -13.06 -6.68 8.86
N CYS A 333 -13.56 -6.60 10.09
CA CYS A 333 -13.25 -7.51 11.20
C CYS A 333 -11.74 -7.67 11.51
N LEU A 334 -10.91 -6.67 11.19
CA LEU A 334 -9.46 -6.71 11.38
C LEU A 334 -9.09 -7.16 12.80
N ILE A 335 -9.63 -6.52 13.83
CA ILE A 335 -9.23 -6.77 15.23
C ILE A 335 -9.63 -8.17 15.74
N SER A 336 -10.72 -8.74 15.22
CA SER A 336 -11.09 -10.14 15.49
C SER A 336 -10.13 -11.13 14.82
N SER A 337 -9.44 -10.68 13.77
CA SER A 337 -8.53 -11.52 12.98
C SER A 337 -7.07 -11.49 13.49
N LEU A 338 -6.67 -10.45 14.22
CA LEU A 338 -5.32 -10.29 14.76
C LEU A 338 -4.99 -11.31 15.87
N ASP A 339 -3.71 -11.65 15.97
CA ASP A 339 -3.12 -12.40 17.08
C ASP A 339 -2.66 -11.45 18.21
N ASP A 340 -2.31 -12.02 19.36
CA ASP A 340 -1.87 -11.24 20.53
C ASP A 340 -0.60 -10.45 20.24
N SER A 341 0.30 -10.97 19.39
CA SER A 341 1.52 -10.27 18.98
C SER A 341 1.22 -8.97 18.22
N CYS A 342 0.25 -8.98 17.30
CA CYS A 342 -0.21 -7.77 16.62
C CYS A 342 -0.84 -6.78 17.61
N LEU A 343 -1.66 -7.26 18.54
CA LEU A 343 -2.33 -6.41 19.53
C LEU A 343 -1.33 -5.75 20.48
N ASP A 344 -0.32 -6.49 20.95
CA ASP A 344 0.76 -5.95 21.77
C ASP A 344 1.60 -4.92 21.02
N MET A 345 1.78 -5.09 19.70
CA MET A 345 2.41 -4.07 18.88
C MET A 345 1.56 -2.80 18.82
N LEU A 346 0.25 -2.88 18.56
CA LEU A 346 -0.63 -1.70 18.57
C LEU A 346 -0.62 -1.00 19.95
N ARG A 347 -0.57 -1.79 21.04
CA ARG A 347 -0.48 -1.30 22.41
C ARG A 347 0.83 -0.55 22.67
N LYS A 348 1.98 -1.15 22.32
CA LYS A 348 3.31 -0.55 22.48
C LYS A 348 3.44 0.78 21.74
N TRP A 349 2.76 0.92 20.61
CA TRP A 349 2.75 2.11 19.78
C TRP A 349 1.70 3.15 20.19
N ASN A 350 0.96 2.88 21.28
CA ASN A 350 -0.12 3.69 21.82
C ASN A 350 -1.21 4.04 20.77
N ILE A 351 -1.45 3.13 19.82
CA ILE A 351 -2.41 3.34 18.74
C ILE A 351 -3.85 3.53 19.24
N PRO A 352 -4.36 2.75 20.22
CA PRO A 352 -5.72 2.96 20.72
C PRO A 352 -5.94 4.40 21.20
N THR A 353 -5.04 4.93 22.02
CA THR A 353 -5.11 6.29 22.55
C THR A 353 -5.01 7.34 21.44
N LYS A 354 -4.05 7.18 20.52
CA LYS A 354 -3.87 8.10 19.38
C LYS A 354 -5.11 8.17 18.49
N ILE A 355 -5.82 7.05 18.29
CA ILE A 355 -7.08 7.01 17.54
C ILE A 355 -8.14 7.85 18.25
N ILE A 356 -8.34 7.66 19.56
CA ILE A 356 -9.32 8.44 20.33
C ILE A 356 -8.97 9.92 20.26
N GLU A 357 -7.74 10.31 20.61
CA GLU A 357 -7.29 11.71 20.58
C GLU A 357 -7.48 12.37 19.20
N THR A 358 -7.22 11.63 18.11
CA THR A 358 -7.40 12.14 16.75
C THR A 358 -8.88 12.24 16.38
N MET A 359 -9.71 11.32 16.82
CA MET A 359 -11.15 11.32 16.50
C MET A 359 -11.98 12.22 17.42
N SER A 360 -11.46 12.62 18.59
CA SER A 360 -12.08 13.65 19.44
C SER A 360 -11.97 15.05 18.82
N ASP A 361 -11.02 15.26 17.91
CA ASP A 361 -10.88 16.51 17.16
C ASP A 361 -11.91 16.60 16.02
N ASN A 362 -12.80 17.61 16.07
CA ASN A 362 -13.93 17.75 15.14
C ASN A 362 -13.51 17.77 13.66
N ASP A 363 -12.43 18.47 13.32
CA ASP A 363 -11.96 18.57 11.92
C ASP A 363 -11.47 17.22 11.40
N SER A 364 -10.72 16.49 12.23
CA SER A 364 -10.24 15.15 11.90
C SER A 364 -11.36 14.15 11.81
N LEU A 365 -12.32 14.20 12.74
CA LEU A 365 -13.50 13.35 12.73
C LEU A 365 -14.28 13.57 11.43
N LEU A 366 -14.52 14.83 11.05
CA LEU A 366 -15.20 15.15 9.79
C LEU A 366 -14.43 14.61 8.58
N GLN A 367 -13.11 14.76 8.55
CA GLN A 367 -12.26 14.20 7.49
C GLN A 367 -12.36 12.68 7.42
N ILE A 368 -12.34 12.00 8.56
CA ILE A 368 -12.48 10.53 8.67
C ILE A 368 -13.87 10.11 8.17
N LEU A 369 -14.95 10.72 8.66
CA LEU A 369 -16.32 10.38 8.27
C LEU A 369 -16.56 10.60 6.77
N ASN A 370 -16.01 11.68 6.19
CA ASN A 370 -16.10 11.93 4.76
C ASN A 370 -15.35 10.89 3.91
N GLY A 371 -14.33 10.26 4.48
CA GLY A 371 -13.57 9.17 3.83
C GLY A 371 -14.22 7.79 3.92
N LEU A 372 -15.28 7.62 4.72
CA LEU A 372 -15.89 6.32 5.02
C LEU A 372 -17.26 6.15 4.36
N THR A 373 -17.48 4.99 3.74
CA THR A 373 -18.83 4.53 3.40
C THR A 373 -19.54 4.00 4.65
N GLY A 374 -20.86 3.72 4.55
CA GLY A 374 -21.60 3.13 5.66
C GLY A 374 -21.03 1.77 6.12
N ASN A 375 -20.50 0.94 5.20
CA ASN A 375 -19.85 -0.31 5.56
C ASN A 375 -18.50 -0.08 6.26
N ASP A 376 -17.67 0.81 5.72
CA ASP A 376 -16.37 1.11 6.31
C ASP A 376 -16.52 1.70 7.72
N ALA A 377 -17.55 2.54 7.93
CA ALA A 377 -17.86 3.12 9.23
C ALA A 377 -18.27 2.07 10.27
N ILE A 378 -19.11 1.09 9.92
CA ILE A 378 -19.51 0.04 10.85
C ILE A 378 -18.36 -0.92 11.18
N PHE A 379 -17.50 -1.24 10.20
CA PHE A 379 -16.30 -2.04 10.45
C PHE A 379 -15.26 -1.29 11.27
N LEU A 380 -15.07 0.00 11.02
CA LEU A 380 -14.22 0.86 11.85
C LEU A 380 -14.74 0.88 13.30
N MET A 381 -16.04 1.07 13.49
CA MET A 381 -16.68 1.05 14.80
C MET A 381 -16.45 -0.28 15.51
N GLY A 382 -16.72 -1.42 14.85
CA GLY A 382 -16.48 -2.75 15.41
C GLY A 382 -15.01 -3.00 15.78
N ASN A 383 -14.08 -2.55 14.95
CA ASN A 383 -12.65 -2.65 15.23
C ASN A 383 -12.20 -1.74 16.38
N ILE A 384 -12.70 -0.50 16.48
CA ILE A 384 -12.39 0.38 17.61
C ILE A 384 -12.94 -0.21 18.92
N VAL A 385 -14.18 -0.69 18.93
CA VAL A 385 -14.79 -1.34 20.10
C VAL A 385 -14.01 -2.60 20.48
N GLY A 386 -13.70 -3.46 19.51
CA GLY A 386 -12.90 -4.67 19.74
C GLY A 386 -11.49 -4.35 20.25
N LEU A 387 -10.86 -3.28 19.75
CA LEU A 387 -9.55 -2.83 20.22
C LEU A 387 -9.66 -2.30 21.65
N PHE A 388 -10.70 -1.54 21.98
CA PHE A 388 -10.97 -1.03 23.33
C PHE A 388 -11.27 -2.15 24.33
N SER A 389 -11.98 -3.21 23.91
CA SER A 389 -12.28 -4.38 24.72
C SER A 389 -11.01 -5.19 25.06
N LYS A 390 -10.13 -5.40 24.07
CA LYS A 390 -8.91 -6.20 24.22
C LYS A 390 -7.71 -5.45 24.77
N SER A 391 -7.64 -4.14 24.54
CA SER A 391 -6.63 -3.32 25.18
C SER A 391 -7.06 -3.10 26.61
N ASP A 392 -6.15 -3.38 27.55
CA ASP A 392 -6.26 -2.86 28.91
C ASP A 392 -6.12 -1.33 28.93
N LEU A 393 -6.79 -0.60 28.03
CA LEU A 393 -7.03 0.84 28.11
C LEU A 393 -7.67 1.20 29.46
N ILE A 394 -8.41 0.23 30.01
CA ILE A 394 -8.92 0.21 31.38
C ILE A 394 -7.79 0.07 32.43
N GLY A 395 -6.75 -0.70 32.12
CA GLY A 395 -5.62 -1.03 33.01
C GLY A 395 -4.40 -0.11 32.90
N LEU A 396 -4.33 0.79 31.91
CA LEU A 396 -3.33 1.87 31.84
C LEU A 396 -3.46 2.90 32.99
N SER A 397 -4.39 2.69 33.93
CA SER A 397 -4.50 3.40 35.21
C SER A 397 -3.87 2.68 36.41
N LEU A 398 -3.35 1.46 36.26
CA LEU A 398 -2.80 0.66 37.37
C LEU A 398 -1.31 0.87 37.66
N SER A 399 -0.59 1.73 36.91
CA SER A 399 0.73 2.20 37.35
C SER A 399 0.59 3.34 38.37
N GLU A 400 0.36 2.93 39.62
CA GLU A 400 0.73 3.59 40.88
C GLU A 400 1.14 5.08 40.83
N THR A 401 0.19 6.00 40.59
CA THR A 401 0.19 7.32 41.24
C THR A 401 -1.26 7.82 41.42
N PRO A 402 -1.72 8.20 42.63
CA PRO A 402 -3.15 8.10 42.96
C PRO A 402 -4.00 9.35 42.71
N SER A 403 -3.52 10.43 42.08
CA SER A 403 -4.24 11.72 42.13
C SER A 403 -4.53 12.43 40.79
N LYS A 404 -4.03 11.96 39.64
CA LYS A 404 -4.28 12.59 38.32
C LYS A 404 -4.86 11.66 37.24
N THR A 405 -5.05 10.38 37.55
CA THR A 405 -5.33 9.31 36.57
C THR A 405 -6.82 9.01 36.38
N LYS A 406 -7.67 9.27 37.37
CA LYS A 406 -9.12 8.98 37.27
C LYS A 406 -9.86 9.92 36.30
N GLU A 407 -9.56 11.22 36.34
CA GLU A 407 -10.17 12.21 35.43
C GLU A 407 -9.80 11.92 33.96
N ASN A 408 -8.53 11.67 33.66
CA ASN A 408 -8.06 11.34 32.30
C ASN A 408 -8.68 10.05 31.76
N THR A 409 -9.00 9.08 32.63
CA THR A 409 -9.66 7.83 32.20
C THR A 409 -11.15 8.05 31.92
N SER A 410 -11.82 8.88 32.74
CA SER A 410 -13.23 9.24 32.53
C SER A 410 -13.43 10.06 31.25
N ILE A 411 -12.54 11.04 30.99
CA ILE A 411 -12.58 11.86 29.77
C ILE A 411 -12.42 10.98 28.52
N ARG A 412 -11.49 10.01 28.55
CA ARG A 412 -11.28 9.08 27.43
C ARG A 412 -12.45 8.16 27.14
N ILE A 413 -13.23 7.77 28.15
CA ILE A 413 -14.45 6.97 27.95
C ILE A 413 -15.56 7.82 27.33
N HIS A 414 -15.70 9.08 27.76
CA HIS A 414 -16.66 10.01 27.17
C HIS A 414 -16.34 10.26 25.69
N ASP A 415 -15.09 10.61 25.38
CA ASP A 415 -14.61 10.79 24.01
C ASP A 415 -14.88 9.56 23.15
N PHE A 416 -14.61 8.36 23.68
CA PHE A 416 -14.93 7.11 23.01
C PHE A 416 -16.42 6.98 22.71
N ILE A 417 -17.30 7.27 23.67
CA ILE A 417 -18.76 7.21 23.48
C ILE A 417 -19.21 8.22 22.42
N GLU A 418 -18.67 9.44 22.42
CA GLU A 418 -18.96 10.46 21.40
C GLU A 418 -18.53 9.99 20.02
N ILE A 419 -17.33 9.44 19.88
CA ILE A 419 -16.81 8.90 18.61
C ILE A 419 -17.73 7.79 18.08
N ILE A 420 -18.10 6.83 18.93
CA ILE A 420 -19.03 5.74 18.54
C ILE A 420 -20.39 6.32 18.12
N THR A 421 -20.89 7.32 18.84
CA THR A 421 -22.16 8.00 18.51
C THR A 421 -22.07 8.71 17.17
N SER A 422 -20.98 9.42 16.87
CA SER A 422 -20.77 10.08 15.58
C SER A 422 -20.66 9.08 14.42
N LEU A 423 -20.01 7.93 14.62
CA LEU A 423 -19.95 6.86 13.62
C LEU A 423 -21.34 6.28 13.33
N LEU A 424 -22.17 6.08 14.37
CA LEU A 424 -23.56 5.64 14.21
C LEU A 424 -24.42 6.67 13.48
N GLN A 425 -24.28 7.96 13.83
CA GLN A 425 -24.97 9.05 13.14
C GLN A 425 -24.56 9.14 11.67
N HIS A 426 -23.28 8.91 11.35
CA HIS A 426 -22.82 8.83 9.97
C HIS A 426 -23.44 7.64 9.22
N CYS A 427 -23.51 6.47 9.85
CA CYS A 427 -24.18 5.30 9.27
C CYS A 427 -25.64 5.61 8.93
N HIS A 428 -26.36 6.34 9.80
CA HIS A 428 -27.77 6.69 9.61
C HIS A 428 -28.05 7.44 8.28
N LYS A 429 -27.07 8.15 7.73
CA LYS A 429 -27.19 8.83 6.41
C LYS A 429 -27.42 7.86 5.25
N PHE A 430 -27.06 6.58 5.42
CA PHE A 430 -27.15 5.56 4.38
C PHE A 430 -28.33 4.60 4.58
N VAL A 431 -29.16 4.80 5.60
CA VAL A 431 -30.18 3.83 6.04
C VAL A 431 -31.59 4.40 5.87
N SER A 432 -32.52 3.55 5.42
CA SER A 432 -33.94 3.86 5.39
C SER A 432 -34.80 2.70 5.88
N SER A 433 -35.97 3.05 6.43
CA SER A 433 -37.01 2.07 6.79
C SER A 433 -37.82 1.60 5.59
N LYS A 434 -37.79 2.33 4.47
CA LYS A 434 -38.53 2.04 3.25
C LYS A 434 -37.61 1.97 2.04
N LYS A 435 -37.93 1.07 1.11
CA LYS A 435 -37.27 1.04 -0.19
C LYS A 435 -37.55 2.33 -0.94
N SER A 436 -36.52 2.92 -1.52
CA SER A 436 -36.63 4.11 -2.38
C SER A 436 -35.66 4.00 -3.55
N ASN A 437 -35.70 4.95 -4.48
CA ASN A 437 -34.77 5.00 -5.59
C ASN A 437 -33.31 5.18 -5.12
N THR A 438 -33.10 5.78 -3.95
CA THR A 438 -31.78 5.93 -3.34
C THR A 438 -31.40 4.76 -2.44
N HIS A 439 -32.38 4.17 -1.72
CA HIS A 439 -32.18 3.05 -0.79
C HIS A 439 -32.83 1.78 -1.34
N TYR A 440 -32.19 1.17 -2.34
CA TYR A 440 -32.77 0.05 -3.10
C TYR A 440 -32.16 -1.31 -2.74
N GLN A 441 -31.08 -1.34 -1.97
CA GLN A 441 -30.34 -2.55 -1.62
C GLN A 441 -30.67 -2.97 -0.18
N TYR A 442 -30.73 -4.28 0.07
CA TYR A 442 -30.94 -4.80 1.43
C TYR A 442 -29.58 -5.14 2.07
N HIS A 443 -29.30 -4.53 3.21
CA HIS A 443 -28.07 -4.70 3.99
C HIS A 443 -28.36 -5.53 5.26
N PRO A 444 -27.49 -6.49 5.64
CA PRO A 444 -27.73 -7.38 6.77
C PRO A 444 -27.96 -6.68 8.11
N ILE A 445 -27.34 -5.51 8.33
CA ILE A 445 -27.51 -4.71 9.54
C ILE A 445 -28.51 -3.55 9.32
N PHE A 446 -28.49 -2.94 8.15
CA PHE A 446 -29.14 -1.64 7.92
C PHE A 446 -30.49 -1.73 7.21
N LYS A 447 -30.92 -2.91 6.75
CA LYS A 447 -32.13 -3.06 5.91
C LYS A 447 -31.98 -2.24 4.62
N TRP A 448 -32.78 -1.21 4.35
CA TRP A 448 -32.68 -0.47 3.08
C TRP A 448 -31.49 0.48 3.10
N TYR A 449 -30.53 0.24 2.21
CA TYR A 449 -29.23 0.89 2.18
C TYR A 449 -28.98 1.63 0.87
N ALA A 450 -28.35 2.81 0.97
CA ALA A 450 -28.03 3.69 -0.16
C ALA A 450 -26.54 3.74 -0.53
N GLY A 451 -25.67 3.05 0.20
CA GLY A 451 -24.25 2.98 -0.15
C GLY A 451 -23.96 1.95 -1.24
N LYS A 452 -22.67 1.78 -1.55
CA LYS A 452 -22.23 0.78 -2.53
C LYS A 452 -22.36 -0.63 -1.93
N HIS A 453 -23.09 -1.52 -2.60
CA HIS A 453 -23.06 -2.94 -2.27
C HIS A 453 -21.71 -3.53 -2.63
N ASP A 454 -20.92 -3.91 -1.62
CA ASP A 454 -19.73 -4.72 -1.84
C ASP A 454 -20.12 -6.20 -1.73
N SER A 455 -20.36 -6.84 -2.87
CA SER A 455 -20.73 -8.26 -2.95
C SER A 455 -19.63 -9.19 -2.43
N ASN A 456 -18.43 -8.67 -2.18
CA ASN A 456 -17.30 -9.45 -1.70
C ASN A 456 -17.28 -9.61 -0.17
N ILE A 457 -18.15 -8.93 0.57
CA ILE A 457 -18.21 -9.02 2.03
C ILE A 457 -19.18 -10.13 2.45
N PRO A 458 -18.71 -11.23 3.06
CA PRO A 458 -19.59 -12.31 3.48
C PRO A 458 -20.49 -11.89 4.64
N ASN A 459 -21.72 -12.42 4.67
CA ASN A 459 -22.68 -12.14 5.74
C ASN A 459 -22.16 -12.44 7.16
N SER A 460 -21.25 -13.43 7.28
CA SER A 460 -20.60 -13.78 8.54
C SER A 460 -19.79 -12.61 9.15
N HIS A 461 -19.30 -11.69 8.33
CA HIS A 461 -18.54 -10.53 8.82
C HIS A 461 -19.46 -9.56 9.57
N PHE A 462 -20.72 -9.41 9.14
CA PHE A 462 -21.69 -8.58 9.85
C PHE A 462 -22.07 -9.19 11.19
N THR A 463 -22.20 -10.52 11.29
CA THR A 463 -22.39 -11.20 12.58
C THR A 463 -21.22 -10.96 13.52
N LEU A 464 -19.98 -11.05 13.03
CA LEU A 464 -18.78 -10.79 13.84
C LEU A 464 -18.72 -9.34 14.32
N VAL A 465 -19.06 -8.36 13.48
CA VAL A 465 -19.11 -6.96 13.92
C VAL A 465 -20.19 -6.75 14.97
N ILE A 466 -21.37 -7.35 14.81
CA ILE A 466 -22.41 -7.28 15.86
C ILE A 466 -21.84 -7.80 17.19
N THR A 467 -21.17 -8.95 17.19
CA THR A 467 -20.52 -9.49 18.40
C THR A 467 -19.45 -8.54 18.97
N GLN A 468 -18.69 -7.83 18.12
CA GLN A 468 -17.76 -6.81 18.62
C GLN A 468 -18.51 -5.65 19.30
N LEU A 469 -19.64 -5.22 18.74
CA LEU A 469 -20.44 -4.10 19.26
C LEU A 469 -21.22 -4.47 20.53
N GLU A 470 -21.57 -5.75 20.72
CA GLU A 470 -22.24 -6.25 21.93
C GLU A 470 -21.45 -5.91 23.21
N TYR A 471 -20.13 -5.75 23.12
CA TYR A 471 -19.30 -5.28 24.23
C TYR A 471 -19.79 -3.95 24.85
N LEU A 472 -20.39 -3.05 24.06
CA LEU A 472 -20.95 -1.79 24.56
C LEU A 472 -22.13 -1.99 25.51
N TRP A 473 -22.75 -3.17 25.49
CA TRP A 473 -23.84 -3.58 26.40
C TRP A 473 -23.37 -4.53 27.50
N GLU A 474 -22.09 -4.88 27.54
CA GLU A 474 -21.56 -5.70 28.63
C GLU A 474 -21.52 -4.91 29.94
N LYS A 475 -21.80 -5.62 31.05
CA LYS A 475 -21.79 -5.05 32.41
C LYS A 475 -20.50 -4.28 32.71
N LEU A 476 -19.34 -4.80 32.29
CA LEU A 476 -18.04 -4.17 32.54
C LEU A 476 -17.88 -2.82 31.85
N PHE A 477 -18.44 -2.67 30.64
CA PHE A 477 -18.42 -1.39 29.93
C PHE A 477 -19.40 -0.40 30.57
N ILE A 478 -20.65 -0.83 30.79
CA ILE A 478 -21.70 0.02 31.38
C ILE A 478 -21.27 0.57 32.74
N LEU A 479 -20.74 -0.28 33.63
CA LEU A 479 -20.27 0.17 34.95
C LEU A 479 -19.19 1.26 34.86
N LYS A 480 -18.34 1.22 33.83
CA LYS A 480 -17.28 2.22 33.63
C LYS A 480 -17.78 3.49 32.96
N ALA A 481 -18.61 3.36 31.91
CA ALA A 481 -19.24 4.48 31.24
C ALA A 481 -20.05 5.34 32.22
N PHE A 482 -20.74 4.69 33.15
CA PHE A 482 -21.57 5.34 34.16
C PHE A 482 -20.87 5.45 35.53
N ASP A 483 -19.55 5.21 35.64
CA ASP A 483 -18.84 5.22 36.94
C ASP A 483 -19.03 6.54 37.69
N HIS A 484 -19.00 7.66 36.97
CA HIS A 484 -19.21 9.00 37.49
C HIS A 484 -20.63 9.20 38.08
N ILE A 485 -21.64 8.50 37.54
CA ILE A 485 -23.02 8.52 38.04
C ILE A 485 -23.17 7.53 39.21
N LEU A 486 -22.59 6.33 39.09
CA LEU A 486 -22.70 5.27 40.09
C LEU A 486 -21.92 5.59 41.38
N ASN A 487 -20.79 6.27 41.26
CA ASN A 487 -19.96 6.73 42.38
C ASN A 487 -20.22 8.19 42.74
N PHE A 488 -21.38 8.74 42.36
CA PHE A 488 -21.80 10.07 42.77
C PHE A 488 -22.01 10.10 44.30
N LYS A 489 -20.92 10.26 45.06
CA LYS A 489 -20.99 10.66 46.45
C LYS A 489 -21.60 12.05 46.44
N SER A 490 -22.79 12.18 47.00
CA SER A 490 -23.41 13.46 47.26
C SER A 490 -22.41 14.34 48.01
N THR A 491 -21.73 15.25 47.30
CA THR A 491 -21.18 16.48 47.86
C THR A 491 -22.33 17.40 48.24
N ILE A 492 -23.27 16.89 49.06
CA ILE A 492 -24.03 17.71 49.96
C ILE A 492 -23.09 17.88 51.16
N LYS A 493 -22.14 18.81 51.00
CA LYS A 493 -21.50 19.38 52.18
C LYS A 493 -22.62 20.07 52.96
N ASN A 494 -22.75 19.64 54.20
CA ASN A 494 -23.57 20.27 55.21
C ASN A 494 -23.37 21.79 55.20
N GLN A 495 -24.50 22.45 55.49
CA GLN A 495 -24.65 23.85 55.88
C GLN A 495 -23.52 24.36 56.78
#